data_AF-F3FLW3-F1
#
_entry.id   AF-F3FLW3-F1
#
_cell.length_a   1.000
_cell.length_b   1.000
_cell.length_c   1.000
_cell.angle_alpha   90.00
_cell.angle_beta   90.00
_cell.angle_gamma   90.00
#
_symmetry.space_group_name_H-M   'P 1'
#
loop_
_entity.id
_entity.type
_entity.pdbx_description
1 polymer ?
#
loop_
_entity_poly.entity_id
_entity_poly.type
_entity_poly.pdbx_seq_one_letter_code
_entity_poly.pdbx_strand_id
1 'polypeptide(L)'
;MANYSNVPNDIIRAIVDSNTTRKNFIAESILKKNPTTVGIYRLIMKSGSDNYRASSIQGIMKRLQAQGIEVILYEPVLKEDVFFEARVMKNLEEFKEKSDLVVANRITEEIMNVRDKVYTRDLYGED
;
A
#
# COMPACT_ATOMS: atom_id res chain seq x y z
N MET A 1 -19.04 9.86 10.06
CA MET A 1 -18.43 11.07 9.45
C MET A 1 -18.30 12.12 10.53
N ALA A 2 -17.08 12.43 10.98
CA ALA A 2 -16.86 13.54 11.92
C ALA A 2 -16.76 14.82 11.09
N ASN A 3 -17.73 15.72 11.25
CA ASN A 3 -17.76 17.03 10.60
C ASN A 3 -16.69 17.94 11.24
N TYR A 4 -15.57 18.11 10.56
CA TYR A 4 -14.54 19.12 10.87
C TYR A 4 -14.84 20.49 10.22
N SER A 5 -16.12 20.80 10.01
CA SER A 5 -16.55 21.91 9.17
C SER A 5 -16.34 23.31 9.79
N ASN A 6 -15.90 23.40 11.06
CA ASN A 6 -15.89 24.67 11.80
C ASN A 6 -14.56 25.02 12.50
N VAL A 7 -13.43 24.40 12.11
CA VAL A 7 -12.11 24.85 12.59
C VAL A 7 -11.34 25.44 11.41
N PRO A 8 -11.17 26.78 11.32
CA PRO A 8 -10.29 27.39 10.35
C PRO A 8 -8.85 27.04 10.74
N ASN A 9 -8.26 26.08 10.03
CA ASN A 9 -6.89 25.67 10.27
C ASN A 9 -6.25 25.25 8.95
N ASP A 10 -5.70 26.22 8.22
CA ASP A 10 -5.05 26.02 6.93
C ASP A 10 -3.96 24.94 6.98
N ILE A 11 -3.34 24.74 8.14
CA ILE A 11 -2.34 23.69 8.39
C ILE A 11 -2.97 22.29 8.31
N ILE A 12 -4.14 22.08 8.92
CA ILE A 12 -4.83 20.79 8.89
C ILE A 12 -5.24 20.44 7.45
N ARG A 13 -5.77 21.43 6.72
CA ARG A 13 -6.13 21.27 5.31
C ARG A 13 -4.89 20.94 4.45
N ALA A 14 -3.79 21.67 4.63
CA ALA A 14 -2.54 21.42 3.91
C ALA A 14 -1.96 20.02 4.17
N ILE A 15 -2.06 19.50 5.41
CA ILE A 15 -1.62 18.14 5.75
C ILE A 15 -2.48 17.09 5.04
N VAL A 16 -3.80 17.27 5.03
CA VAL A 16 -4.73 16.36 4.35
C VAL A 16 -4.52 16.38 2.82
N ASP A 17 -4.36 17.57 2.25
CA ASP A 17 -4.14 17.77 0.81
C ASP A 17 -2.79 17.21 0.37
N SER A 18 -1.74 17.39 1.17
CA SER A 18 -0.41 16.82 0.94
C SER A 18 -0.44 15.28 0.96
N ASN A 19 -1.16 14.68 1.91
CA ASN A 19 -1.34 13.23 1.96
C ASN A 19 -2.12 12.69 0.76
N THR A 20 -3.13 13.43 0.29
CA THR A 20 -3.89 13.05 -0.92
C THR A 20 -3.02 13.12 -2.17
N THR A 21 -2.27 14.21 -2.33
CA THR A 21 -1.30 14.40 -3.43
C THR A 21 -0.26 13.28 -3.44
N ARG A 22 0.28 12.91 -2.27
CA ARG A 22 1.24 11.82 -2.13
C ARG A 22 0.69 10.48 -2.60
N LYS A 23 -0.58 10.17 -2.27
CA LYS A 23 -1.25 8.92 -2.69
C LYS A 23 -1.48 8.88 -4.20
N ASN A 24 -1.92 10.00 -4.79
CA ASN A 24 -2.09 10.12 -6.24
C ASN A 24 -0.76 9.87 -6.96
N PHE A 25 0.31 10.54 -6.52
CA PHE A 25 1.63 10.40 -7.13
C PHE A 25 2.15 8.95 -7.08
N ILE A 26 1.96 8.24 -5.96
CA ILE A 26 2.38 6.84 -5.86
C ILE A 26 1.57 5.96 -6.80
N ALA A 27 0.24 6.11 -6.81
CA ALA A 27 -0.61 5.33 -7.70
C ALA A 27 -0.26 5.58 -9.18
N GLU A 28 -0.10 6.83 -9.59
CA GLU A 28 0.33 7.19 -10.95
C GLU A 28 1.70 6.61 -11.30
N SER A 29 2.65 6.63 -10.36
CA SER A 29 3.97 6.05 -10.58
C SER A 29 3.94 4.53 -10.75
N ILE A 30 3.00 3.84 -10.10
CA ILE A 30 2.78 2.41 -10.27
C ILE A 30 2.11 2.15 -11.62
N LEU A 31 1.06 2.91 -11.95
CA LEU A 31 0.31 2.78 -13.20
C LEU A 31 1.19 2.99 -14.43
N LYS A 32 2.17 3.91 -14.39
CA LYS A 32 3.14 4.12 -15.48
C LYS A 32 4.00 2.91 -15.81
N LYS A 33 4.09 1.93 -14.90
CA LYS A 33 4.78 0.66 -15.14
C LYS A 33 3.88 -0.39 -15.81
N ASN A 34 2.61 -0.06 -16.08
CA ASN A 34 1.60 -0.91 -16.69
C ASN A 34 1.50 -2.33 -16.09
N PRO A 35 1.45 -2.49 -14.74
CA PRO A 35 1.24 -3.81 -14.15
C PRO A 35 -0.19 -4.29 -14.44
N THR A 36 -0.39 -5.61 -14.53
CA THR A 36 -1.73 -6.22 -14.51
C THR A 36 -2.14 -6.54 -13.07
N THR A 37 -1.18 -7.04 -12.29
CA THR A 37 -1.37 -7.42 -10.89
C THR A 37 -0.34 -6.74 -9.99
N VAL A 38 -0.81 -6.03 -8.97
CA VAL A 38 0.02 -5.34 -7.96
C VAL A 38 -0.08 -6.07 -6.63
N GLY A 39 1.07 -6.54 -6.15
CA GLY A 39 1.22 -7.11 -4.81
C GLY A 39 1.49 -6.02 -3.77
N ILE A 40 0.72 -6.00 -2.69
CA ILE A 40 0.99 -5.16 -1.52
C ILE A 40 1.67 -6.03 -0.46
N TYR A 41 2.90 -5.71 -0.10
CA TYR A 41 3.69 -6.48 0.86
C TYR A 41 3.69 -5.79 2.23
N ARG A 42 3.23 -6.51 3.25
CA ARG A 42 3.21 -6.12 4.67
C ARG A 42 2.58 -4.75 4.91
N LEU A 43 1.27 -4.76 5.06
CA LEU A 43 0.43 -3.58 5.24
C LEU A 43 0.53 -2.98 6.64
N ILE A 44 0.82 -3.82 7.64
CA ILE A 44 0.74 -3.40 9.04
C ILE A 44 2.05 -2.83 9.56
N MET A 45 1.95 -1.85 10.45
CA MET A 45 3.08 -1.39 11.26
C MET A 45 2.92 -1.93 12.67
N LYS A 46 3.89 -2.73 13.12
CA LYS A 46 4.06 -3.33 14.47
C LYS A 46 2.86 -4.14 15.01
N SER A 47 3.16 -5.33 15.53
CA SER A 47 2.21 -6.16 16.30
C SER A 47 1.64 -5.36 17.48
N GLY A 48 0.30 -5.28 17.59
CA GLY A 48 -0.41 -4.64 18.71
C GLY A 48 -1.08 -3.30 18.41
N SER A 49 -1.03 -2.80 17.17
CA SER A 49 -1.78 -1.61 16.77
C SER A 49 -3.08 -1.97 16.06
N ASP A 50 -4.18 -2.08 16.81
CA ASP A 50 -5.57 -2.05 16.27
C ASP A 50 -5.89 -0.76 15.49
N ASN A 51 -4.95 0.20 15.48
CA ASN A 51 -4.96 1.40 14.68
C ASN A 51 -4.58 1.07 13.23
N TYR A 52 -5.53 0.59 12.43
CA TYR A 52 -5.48 0.58 10.96
C TYR A 52 -5.51 2.00 10.36
N ARG A 53 -4.80 2.98 10.94
CA ARG A 53 -4.61 4.32 10.38
C ARG A 53 -3.65 4.32 9.18
N ALA A 54 -3.58 3.22 8.44
CA ALA A 54 -2.88 3.06 7.17
C ALA A 54 -3.69 3.67 6.00
N SER A 55 -4.19 4.90 6.15
CA SER A 55 -5.03 5.57 5.13
C SER A 55 -4.33 5.73 3.78
N SER A 56 -2.99 5.66 3.76
CA SER A 56 -2.18 5.89 2.57
C SER A 56 -2.24 4.72 1.61
N ILE A 57 -2.01 3.50 2.10
CA ILE A 57 -2.01 2.32 1.25
C ILE A 57 -3.43 1.93 0.83
N GLN A 58 -4.42 2.09 1.71
CA GLN A 58 -5.84 1.94 1.33
C GLN A 58 -6.22 2.89 0.20
N GLY A 59 -5.76 4.16 0.27
CA GLY A 59 -6.00 5.13 -0.79
C GLY A 59 -5.30 4.77 -2.10
N ILE A 60 -4.14 4.12 -2.04
CA ILE A 60 -3.42 3.61 -3.22
C ILE A 60 -4.16 2.40 -3.80
N MET A 61 -4.52 1.40 -2.98
CA MET A 61 -5.26 0.21 -3.40
C MET A 61 -6.54 0.58 -4.15
N LYS A 62 -7.36 1.47 -3.57
CA LYS A 62 -8.59 1.96 -4.21
C LYS A 62 -8.35 2.61 -5.57
N ARG A 63 -7.26 3.36 -5.71
CA ARG A 63 -6.90 4.01 -6.99
C ARG A 63 -6.47 2.99 -8.04
N LEU A 64 -5.68 2.00 -7.65
CA LEU A 64 -5.25 0.92 -8.54
C LEU A 64 -6.45 0.08 -8.99
N GLN A 65 -7.30 -0.35 -8.05
CA GLN A 65 -8.52 -1.12 -8.34
C GLN A 65 -9.48 -0.34 -9.23
N ALA A 66 -9.64 0.98 -9.01
CA ALA A 66 -10.47 1.83 -9.87
C ALA A 66 -9.94 1.97 -11.31
N GLN A 67 -8.70 1.58 -11.58
CA GLN A 67 -8.12 1.49 -12.93
C GLN A 67 -8.16 0.07 -13.50
N GLY A 68 -8.83 -0.88 -12.82
CA GLY A 68 -8.92 -2.28 -13.24
C GLY A 68 -7.70 -3.13 -12.92
N ILE A 69 -6.76 -2.62 -12.12
CA ILE A 69 -5.56 -3.35 -11.69
C ILE A 69 -5.95 -4.36 -10.61
N GLU A 70 -5.55 -5.62 -10.78
CA GLU A 70 -5.73 -6.62 -9.73
C GLU A 70 -4.80 -6.31 -8.55
N VAL A 71 -5.34 -6.34 -7.34
CA VAL A 71 -4.55 -6.12 -6.12
C VAL A 71 -4.58 -7.38 -5.28
N ILE A 72 -3.39 -7.87 -4.93
CA ILE A 72 -3.19 -9.00 -4.02
C ILE A 72 -2.35 -8.54 -2.82
N LEU A 73 -2.55 -9.16 -1.67
CA LEU A 73 -1.94 -8.74 -0.42
C LEU A 73 -1.19 -9.90 0.22
N TYR A 74 0.03 -9.66 0.70
CA TYR A 74 0.70 -10.57 1.64
C TYR A 74 0.86 -9.88 3.00
N GLU A 75 0.16 -10.43 4.00
CA GLU A 75 0.25 -10.00 5.40
C GLU A 75 0.15 -11.23 6.33
N PRO A 76 1.26 -11.72 6.89
CA PRO A 76 1.28 -12.96 7.69
C PRO A 76 0.34 -12.95 8.89
N VAL A 77 0.11 -11.80 9.51
CA VAL A 77 -0.73 -11.74 10.72
C VAL A 77 -2.21 -11.56 10.41
N LEU A 78 -2.56 -11.22 9.17
CA LEU A 78 -3.94 -11.04 8.75
C LEU A 78 -4.58 -12.41 8.55
N LYS A 79 -5.68 -12.65 9.27
CA LYS A 79 -6.32 -13.98 9.30
C LYS A 79 -7.33 -14.15 8.18
N GLU A 80 -7.94 -13.05 7.76
CA GLU A 80 -8.92 -12.95 6.69
C GLU A 80 -8.33 -13.37 5.34
N ASP A 81 -9.19 -13.87 4.44
CA ASP A 81 -8.82 -14.25 3.07
C ASP A 81 -8.98 -13.09 2.08
N VAL A 82 -9.72 -12.05 2.46
CA VAL A 82 -9.98 -10.86 1.63
C VAL A 82 -9.88 -9.61 2.51
N PHE A 83 -9.23 -8.57 2.00
CA PHE A 83 -9.09 -7.28 2.65
C PHE A 83 -9.20 -6.16 1.62
N PHE A 84 -10.17 -5.25 1.78
CA PHE A 84 -10.48 -4.20 0.78
C PHE A 84 -10.60 -4.75 -0.65
N GLU A 85 -11.37 -5.82 -0.83
CA GLU A 85 -11.59 -6.47 -2.14
C GLU A 85 -10.32 -7.07 -2.76
N ALA A 86 -9.17 -7.02 -2.06
CA ALA A 86 -7.94 -7.68 -2.46
C ALA A 86 -7.84 -9.05 -1.77
N ARG A 87 -7.39 -10.06 -2.52
CA ARG A 87 -7.13 -11.39 -1.97
C ARG A 87 -5.91 -11.36 -1.06
N VAL A 88 -6.03 -11.94 0.13
CA VAL A 88 -4.93 -12.13 1.08
C VAL A 88 -4.25 -13.46 0.77
N MET A 89 -3.00 -13.38 0.36
CA MET A 89 -2.14 -14.52 0.06
C MET A 89 -1.40 -14.94 1.32
N LYS A 90 -1.46 -16.25 1.62
CA LYS A 90 -0.78 -16.86 2.78
C LYS A 90 0.61 -17.39 2.42
N ASN A 91 0.87 -17.65 1.14
CA ASN A 91 2.16 -18.10 0.63
C ASN A 91 2.92 -16.91 0.03
N LEU A 92 4.11 -16.63 0.55
CA LEU A 92 4.96 -15.53 0.10
C LEU A 92 5.50 -15.76 -1.33
N GLU A 93 5.88 -16.98 -1.68
CA GLU A 93 6.41 -17.29 -3.00
C GLU A 93 5.33 -17.17 -4.07
N GLU A 94 4.12 -17.69 -3.80
CA GLU A 94 2.97 -17.51 -4.71
C GLU A 94 2.64 -16.02 -4.88
N PHE A 95 2.73 -15.22 -3.81
CA PHE A 95 2.56 -13.77 -3.87
C PHE A 95 3.60 -13.09 -4.76
N LYS A 96 4.87 -13.45 -4.61
CA LYS A 96 5.96 -12.93 -5.44
C LYS A 96 5.73 -13.29 -6.90
N GLU A 97 5.37 -14.53 -7.20
CA GLU A 97 5.15 -14.99 -8.57
C GLU A 97 3.99 -14.26 -9.26
N LYS A 98 2.85 -14.09 -8.57
CA LYS A 98 1.66 -13.43 -9.11
C LYS A 98 1.74 -11.91 -9.21
N SER A 99 2.69 -11.29 -8.52
CA SER A 99 2.86 -9.84 -8.55
C SER A 99 3.73 -9.41 -9.73
N ASP A 100 3.19 -8.62 -10.66
CA ASP A 100 4.01 -7.93 -11.67
C ASP A 100 4.85 -6.82 -11.02
N LEU A 101 4.29 -6.21 -9.97
CA LEU A 101 4.93 -5.18 -9.18
C LEU A 101 4.57 -5.36 -7.71
N VAL A 102 5.56 -5.25 -6.83
CA VAL A 102 5.39 -5.34 -5.37
C VAL A 102 5.53 -3.96 -4.76
N VAL A 103 4.49 -3.44 -4.13
CA VAL A 103 4.55 -2.23 -3.31
C VAL A 103 4.91 -2.63 -1.89
N ALA A 104 6.01 -2.10 -1.39
CA ALA A 104 6.45 -2.32 -0.02
C ALA A 104 6.81 -0.98 0.64
N ASN A 105 6.50 -0.84 1.93
CA ASN A 105 6.96 0.31 2.71
C ASN A 105 8.46 0.20 3.04
N ARG A 106 8.96 -1.03 3.21
CA ARG A 106 10.37 -1.35 3.50
C ARG A 106 10.80 -2.57 2.72
N ILE A 107 12.06 -2.59 2.32
CA ILE A 107 12.66 -3.79 1.72
C ILE A 107 13.15 -4.69 2.84
N THR A 108 12.75 -5.95 2.81
CA THR A 108 13.22 -7.00 3.70
C THR A 108 13.96 -8.06 2.89
N GLU A 109 14.79 -8.86 3.55
CA GLU A 109 15.49 -10.00 2.92
C GLU A 109 14.52 -10.93 2.17
N GLU A 110 13.32 -11.10 2.73
CA GLU A 110 12.25 -11.92 2.17
C GLU A 110 11.78 -11.48 0.77
N ILE A 111 11.98 -10.22 0.35
CA ILE A 111 11.60 -9.73 -0.98
C ILE A 111 12.80 -9.24 -1.81
N MET A 112 14.02 -9.42 -1.29
CA MET A 112 15.24 -9.03 -1.99
C MET A 112 15.43 -9.80 -3.30
N ASN A 113 14.95 -11.04 -3.39
CA ASN A 113 15.02 -11.86 -4.60
C ASN A 113 14.12 -11.36 -5.74
N VAL A 114 13.22 -10.42 -5.48
CA VAL A 114 12.33 -9.78 -6.49
C VAL A 114 12.51 -8.26 -6.53
N ARG A 115 13.70 -7.77 -6.13
CA ARG A 115 14.00 -6.36 -5.92
C ARG A 115 13.71 -5.47 -7.13
N ASP A 116 13.88 -6.00 -8.34
CA ASP A 116 13.66 -5.36 -9.64
C ASP A 116 12.21 -4.91 -9.83
N LYS A 117 11.26 -5.68 -9.30
CA LYS A 117 9.82 -5.37 -9.34
C LYS A 117 9.28 -4.78 -8.04
N VAL A 118 10.13 -4.51 -7.05
CA VAL A 118 9.74 -3.83 -5.82
C VAL A 118 9.72 -2.31 -6.02
N TYR A 119 8.53 -1.73 -5.92
CA TYR A 119 8.31 -0.31 -5.72
C TYR A 119 8.34 0.01 -4.22
N THR A 120 9.35 0.78 -3.81
CA THR A 120 9.43 1.34 -2.47
C THR A 120 9.81 2.81 -2.56
N ARG A 121 9.37 3.59 -1.57
CA ARG A 121 9.84 4.96 -1.34
C ARG A 121 10.83 5.04 -0.19
N ASP A 122 11.23 3.89 0.33
CA ASP A 122 12.31 3.78 1.30
C ASP A 122 13.62 4.22 0.64
N LEU A 123 14.14 5.36 1.12
CA LEU A 123 15.38 5.97 0.64
C LEU A 123 16.60 5.48 1.43
N TYR A 124 16.37 4.94 2.62
CA TYR A 124 17.40 4.54 3.58
C TYR A 124 16.92 3.23 4.21
N GLY A 125 17.45 2.10 3.75
CA GLY A 125 17.10 0.76 4.27
C GLY A 125 17.56 0.50 5.70
N GLU A 126 17.49 1.50 6.57
CA GLU A 126 17.89 1.48 7.98
C GLU A 126 16.68 1.85 8.86
N ASP A 127 15.98 0.82 9.31
CA ASP A 127 15.33 0.72 10.64
C ASP A 127 14.86 -0.73 10.84
#